data_AF-A0A1M3N487-F1
#
_entry.id   AF-A0A1M3N487-F1
#
_cell.length_a   1.000
_cell.length_b   1.000
_cell.length_c   1.000
_cell.angle_alpha   90.00
_cell.angle_beta   90.00
_cell.angle_gamma   90.00
#
_symmetry.space_group_name_H-M   'P 1'
#
loop_
_entity.id
_entity.type
_entity.pdbx_description
1 polymer ?
#
loop_
_entity_poly.entity_id
_entity_poly.type
_entity_poly.pdbx_seq_one_letter_code
_entity_poly.pdbx_strand_id
1 'polypeptide(L)'
;MFTIALVWGCAQSGVGDISLESDPSLPEVDASWKPSPETPSERVPSSSGSSDDGASDGEEEETPSSDTPPTSTPPSKVADPDAGAPDSGSTSSSGSAPKPTQGEVLITEVMYDPIGSEPANEWIEVHNRASSARTLTGLTIVDGGDRAQIIGTSVTIAPGAYVILARSKSAAVNAKVPAAAIVYEYGAGVSSGAGIQLANGASGGVSLRDGTAIIAQAAYGGWFSQADGSSIQLKTLTYPASLQRSNWCLSSNAWTAGSENGTPGAASDCP
;
A
#
# COMPACT_ATOMS: atom_id res chain seq x y z
N MET A 1 -40.34 -48.32 -28.37
CA MET A 1 -39.31 -47.45 -27.76
C MET A 1 -38.16 -47.38 -28.74
N PHE A 2 -37.96 -46.22 -29.36
CA PHE A 2 -36.93 -45.99 -30.38
C PHE A 2 -35.59 -45.71 -29.70
N THR A 3 -34.56 -46.48 -30.08
CA THR A 3 -33.17 -46.28 -29.67
C THR A 3 -32.52 -45.27 -30.63
N ILE A 4 -32.01 -44.16 -30.10
CA ILE A 4 -31.24 -43.17 -30.87
C ILE A 4 -29.75 -43.41 -30.59
N ALA A 5 -29.02 -43.80 -31.63
CA ALA A 5 -27.56 -43.75 -31.67
C ALA A 5 -27.14 -42.41 -32.28
N LEU A 6 -26.29 -41.65 -31.57
CA LEU A 6 -25.65 -40.44 -32.09
C LEU A 6 -24.17 -40.73 -32.35
N VAL A 7 -23.80 -40.67 -33.63
CA VAL A 7 -22.43 -40.79 -34.14
C VAL A 7 -21.74 -39.44 -34.06
N TRP A 8 -20.49 -39.46 -33.61
CA TRP A 8 -19.57 -38.33 -33.56
C TRP A 8 -19.10 -37.95 -34.96
N GLY A 9 -19.22 -36.68 -35.33
CA GLY A 9 -18.62 -36.09 -36.53
C GLY A 9 -17.71 -34.93 -36.15
N CYS A 10 -16.42 -35.07 -36.41
CA CYS A 10 -15.45 -33.97 -36.34
C CYS A 10 -15.62 -33.06 -37.56
N ALA A 11 -15.74 -31.75 -37.36
CA ALA A 11 -15.65 -30.75 -38.42
C ALA A 11 -14.38 -29.91 -38.22
N GLN A 12 -13.42 -30.06 -39.13
CA GLN A 12 -12.34 -29.12 -39.35
C GLN A 12 -12.88 -27.96 -40.19
N SER A 13 -12.64 -26.72 -39.77
CA SER A 13 -12.85 -25.52 -40.60
C SER A 13 -11.53 -24.79 -40.74
N GLY A 14 -11.19 -24.52 -42.00
CA GLY A 14 -9.90 -24.04 -42.45
C GLY A 14 -9.62 -22.59 -42.09
N VAL A 15 -8.32 -22.29 -42.13
CA VAL A 15 -7.77 -20.94 -42.13
C VAL A 15 -8.19 -20.22 -43.42
N GLY A 16 -8.94 -19.13 -43.28
CA GLY A 16 -9.20 -18.19 -44.36
C GLY A 16 -8.10 -17.13 -44.38
N ASP A 17 -7.48 -16.93 -45.55
CA ASP A 17 -6.57 -15.83 -45.85
C ASP A 17 -7.29 -14.49 -45.62
N ILE A 18 -6.68 -13.61 -44.83
CA ILE A 18 -7.08 -12.21 -44.69
C ILE A 18 -6.35 -11.38 -45.75
N SER A 19 -6.97 -11.20 -46.91
CA SER A 19 -6.57 -10.15 -47.85
C SER A 19 -6.88 -8.79 -47.22
N LEU A 20 -5.83 -8.01 -46.92
CA LEU A 20 -5.96 -6.62 -46.51
C LEU A 20 -6.27 -5.77 -47.76
N GLU A 21 -7.55 -5.71 -48.12
CA GLU A 21 -8.03 -4.73 -49.10
C GLU A 21 -8.05 -3.35 -48.43
N SER A 22 -7.15 -2.49 -48.88
CA SER A 22 -6.99 -1.11 -48.44
C SER A 22 -8.25 -0.28 -48.74
N ASP A 23 -8.85 0.26 -47.67
CA ASP A 23 -10.05 1.09 -47.71
C ASP A 23 -9.75 2.47 -48.35
N PRO A 24 -10.37 2.81 -49.50
CA PRO A 24 -10.11 4.07 -50.22
C PRO A 24 -10.78 5.30 -49.58
N SER A 25 -11.42 5.18 -48.42
CA SER A 25 -12.08 6.30 -47.73
C SER A 25 -11.20 7.03 -46.71
N LEU A 26 -9.99 6.53 -46.43
CA LEU A 26 -9.06 7.15 -45.49
C LEU A 26 -8.13 8.14 -46.21
N PRO A 27 -7.95 9.38 -45.70
CA PRO A 27 -7.00 10.32 -46.28
C PRO A 27 -5.57 9.79 -46.12
N GLU A 28 -4.77 9.88 -47.18
CA GLU A 28 -3.36 9.48 -47.18
C GLU A 28 -2.59 10.29 -46.13
N VAL A 29 -1.93 9.60 -45.19
CA VAL A 29 -1.06 10.25 -44.22
C VAL A 29 0.25 10.60 -44.93
N ASP A 30 0.53 11.90 -45.08
CA ASP A 30 1.78 12.38 -45.63
C ASP A 30 2.91 12.14 -44.62
N ALA A 31 3.75 11.13 -44.88
CA ALA A 31 4.89 10.75 -44.05
C ALA A 31 6.11 11.67 -44.25
N SER A 32 5.90 12.98 -44.38
CA SER A 32 6.98 13.97 -44.57
C SER A 32 7.26 14.88 -43.36
N TRP A 33 6.89 14.46 -42.15
CA TRP A 33 7.32 15.15 -40.94
C TRP A 33 8.82 14.93 -40.68
N LYS A 34 9.63 15.96 -40.91
CA LYS A 34 11.01 16.06 -40.40
C LYS A 34 11.01 16.82 -39.07
N PRO A 35 11.55 16.27 -37.97
CA PRO A 35 11.76 17.06 -36.76
C PRO A 35 12.81 18.15 -37.03
N SER A 36 12.53 19.37 -36.58
CA SER A 36 13.47 20.49 -36.62
C SER A 36 14.64 20.25 -35.65
N PRO A 37 15.87 20.66 -35.99
CA PRO A 37 17.00 20.53 -35.08
C PRO A 37 16.86 21.53 -33.92
N GLU A 38 16.84 20.99 -32.70
CA GLU A 38 16.97 21.75 -31.44
C GLU A 38 18.27 22.57 -31.46
N THR A 39 18.17 23.84 -31.12
CA THR A 39 19.30 24.73 -30.89
C THR A 39 19.89 24.46 -29.51
N PRO A 40 21.22 24.27 -29.35
CA PRO A 40 21.80 24.09 -28.01
C PRO A 40 21.77 25.41 -27.24
N SER A 41 21.02 25.44 -26.13
CA SER A 41 21.05 26.54 -25.16
C SER A 41 22.45 26.74 -24.60
N GLU A 42 22.90 27.99 -24.67
CA GLU A 42 24.19 28.45 -24.18
C GLU A 42 24.37 28.22 -22.67
N ARG A 43 25.60 27.84 -22.30
CA ARG A 43 26.08 27.78 -20.92
C ARG A 43 26.00 29.16 -20.27
N VAL A 44 25.33 29.23 -19.12
CA VAL A 44 25.57 30.30 -18.14
C VAL A 44 26.88 30.02 -17.40
N PRO A 45 27.83 30.98 -17.32
CA PRO A 45 29.04 30.81 -16.53
C PRO A 45 28.78 31.12 -15.05
N SER A 46 29.40 30.31 -14.20
CA SER A 46 29.60 30.56 -12.76
C SER A 46 30.39 31.85 -12.55
N SER A 47 29.90 32.75 -11.71
CA SER A 47 30.70 33.81 -11.13
C SER A 47 30.85 33.56 -9.62
N SER A 48 32.10 33.32 -9.26
CA SER A 48 32.67 33.45 -7.93
C SER A 48 32.70 34.92 -7.51
N GLY A 49 32.29 35.22 -6.29
CA GLY A 49 32.52 36.50 -5.62
C GLY A 49 32.59 36.27 -4.11
N SER A 50 33.81 36.31 -3.58
CA SER A 50 34.15 36.26 -2.15
C SER A 50 34.00 37.62 -1.47
N SER A 51 34.02 37.54 -0.13
CA SER A 51 34.39 38.57 0.87
C SER A 51 33.26 39.48 1.34
N ASP A 52 33.18 39.88 2.60
CA ASP A 52 33.73 39.46 3.91
C ASP A 52 32.97 40.34 4.93
N ASP A 53 33.18 40.05 6.21
CA ASP A 53 32.97 40.92 7.39
C ASP A 53 31.59 40.97 8.07
N GLY A 54 31.60 40.62 9.36
CA GLY A 54 30.57 41.07 10.30
C GLY A 54 30.39 40.20 11.55
N ALA A 55 31.36 40.24 12.46
CA ALA A 55 31.28 39.66 13.80
C ALA A 55 30.12 40.22 14.65
N SER A 56 29.56 39.39 15.54
CA SER A 56 29.17 39.82 16.89
C SER A 56 28.95 38.62 17.81
N ASP A 57 29.60 38.73 18.96
CA ASP A 57 29.69 37.82 20.09
C ASP A 57 28.35 37.61 20.81
N GLY A 58 28.28 36.54 21.61
CA GLY A 58 27.18 36.27 22.55
C GLY A 58 27.31 34.90 23.20
N GLU A 59 28.25 34.78 24.12
CA GLU A 59 28.41 33.68 25.06
C GLU A 59 27.19 33.60 26.01
N GLU A 60 26.66 32.40 26.26
CA GLU A 60 26.18 31.99 27.59
C GLU A 60 26.41 30.48 27.76
N GLU A 61 27.43 30.15 28.55
CA GLU A 61 27.51 28.89 29.31
C GLU A 61 26.48 28.95 30.44
N GLU A 62 25.73 27.87 30.64
CA GLU A 62 25.28 27.48 31.98
C GLU A 62 25.36 25.96 32.13
N THR A 63 25.86 25.58 33.30
CA THR A 63 26.42 24.28 33.65
C THR A 63 25.37 23.25 34.09
N PRO A 64 25.65 21.92 34.04
CA PRO A 64 24.77 20.91 34.60
C PRO A 64 25.17 20.59 36.05
N SER A 65 24.29 20.85 37.03
CA SER A 65 24.48 20.38 38.41
C SER A 65 23.60 19.17 38.71
N SER A 66 24.29 18.06 38.98
CA SER A 66 23.84 16.87 39.67
C SER A 66 23.41 17.17 41.10
N ASP A 67 22.31 16.59 41.59
CA ASP A 67 22.16 16.26 43.02
C ASP A 67 21.02 15.25 43.29
N THR A 68 21.41 14.11 43.85
CA THR A 68 20.63 13.18 44.70
C THR A 68 21.57 12.70 45.80
N PRO A 69 21.13 12.15 46.96
CA PRO A 69 19.81 12.07 47.60
C PRO A 69 19.86 12.61 49.07
N PRO A 70 18.84 12.35 49.92
CA PRO A 70 19.09 11.28 50.88
C PRO A 70 17.88 10.39 51.25
N THR A 71 18.26 9.17 51.62
CA THR A 71 17.52 8.15 52.35
C THR A 71 16.89 8.65 53.65
N SER A 72 15.62 8.31 53.87
CA SER A 72 15.06 8.19 55.22
C SER A 72 13.90 7.18 55.26
N THR A 73 13.94 6.28 56.23
CA THR A 73 12.99 5.21 56.59
C THR A 73 13.22 4.93 58.09
N PRO A 74 12.29 4.42 58.94
CA PRO A 74 10.81 4.34 58.99
C PRO A 74 10.24 4.91 60.34
N PRO A 75 8.99 4.62 60.81
CA PRO A 75 8.59 3.32 61.37
C PRO A 75 7.13 2.87 61.08
N SER A 76 6.92 1.56 61.27
CA SER A 76 5.69 0.78 61.11
C SER A 76 4.56 1.15 62.08
N LYS A 77 3.30 0.99 61.63
CA LYS A 77 2.14 0.67 62.49
C LYS A 77 1.13 -0.21 61.72
N VAL A 78 0.43 -1.05 62.49
CA VAL A 78 -0.14 -2.37 62.18
C VAL A 78 -1.67 -2.34 62.00
N ALA A 79 -2.18 -3.29 61.17
CA ALA A 79 -3.54 -3.90 61.08
C ALA A 79 -4.70 -3.02 60.51
N ASP A 80 -5.70 -3.49 59.75
CA ASP A 80 -6.29 -4.83 59.46
C ASP A 80 -7.20 -4.72 58.18
N PRO A 81 -8.14 -5.64 57.85
CA PRO A 81 -8.09 -6.58 56.71
C PRO A 81 -8.99 -6.25 55.50
N ASP A 82 -8.76 -7.02 54.43
CA ASP A 82 -9.74 -7.51 53.44
C ASP A 82 -10.78 -6.52 52.85
N ALA A 83 -10.46 -6.01 51.67
CA ALA A 83 -11.47 -5.81 50.63
C ALA A 83 -10.84 -6.26 49.31
N GLY A 84 -11.21 -7.46 48.86
CA GLY A 84 -10.81 -8.02 47.57
C GLY A 84 -11.01 -7.02 46.44
N ALA A 85 -9.90 -6.44 45.99
CA ALA A 85 -9.84 -5.81 44.69
C ALA A 85 -9.98 -6.93 43.65
N PRO A 86 -10.86 -6.79 42.63
CA PRO A 86 -10.77 -7.67 41.49
C PRO A 86 -9.40 -7.42 40.86
N ASP A 87 -8.52 -8.41 40.99
CA ASP A 87 -7.31 -8.55 40.20
C ASP A 87 -7.74 -8.48 38.73
N SER A 88 -7.72 -7.25 38.18
CA SER A 88 -7.63 -7.07 36.74
C SER A 88 -6.23 -7.50 36.39
N GLY A 89 -6.07 -8.82 36.34
CA GLY A 89 -4.90 -9.51 35.86
C GLY A 89 -4.69 -9.04 34.44
N SER A 90 -3.96 -7.94 34.30
CA SER A 90 -3.22 -7.60 33.09
C SER A 90 -2.13 -8.65 32.98
N THR A 91 -2.56 -9.86 32.66
CA THR A 91 -1.75 -10.85 32.00
C THR A 91 -1.47 -10.27 30.63
N SER A 92 -0.46 -9.40 30.57
CA SER A 92 0.31 -9.16 29.35
C SER A 92 0.90 -10.51 28.98
N SER A 93 0.08 -11.35 28.37
CA SER A 93 0.53 -12.56 27.73
C SER A 93 1.47 -12.09 26.64
N SER A 94 2.76 -12.31 26.86
CA SER A 94 3.82 -12.16 25.86
C SER A 94 3.67 -13.24 24.77
N GLY A 95 2.45 -13.48 24.31
CA GLY A 95 2.12 -14.26 23.14
C GLY A 95 2.17 -13.33 21.93
N SER A 96 2.76 -13.81 20.84
CA SER A 96 2.62 -13.16 19.54
C SER A 96 1.15 -12.88 19.25
N ALA A 97 0.83 -11.69 18.73
CA ALA A 97 -0.53 -11.38 18.28
C ALA A 97 -1.05 -12.49 17.36
N PRO A 98 -2.33 -12.90 17.47
CA PRO A 98 -2.88 -13.94 16.61
C PRO A 98 -3.01 -13.44 15.17
N LYS A 99 -3.02 -14.37 14.22
CA LYS A 99 -3.38 -14.07 12.83
C LYS A 99 -4.85 -13.64 12.77
N PRO A 100 -5.20 -12.68 11.91
CA PRO A 100 -6.59 -12.27 11.72
C PRO A 100 -7.41 -13.35 11.04
N THR A 101 -8.67 -13.45 11.44
CA THR A 101 -9.71 -14.15 10.70
C THR A 101 -10.36 -13.22 9.67
N GLN A 102 -11.19 -13.79 8.79
CA GLN A 102 -11.80 -13.04 7.69
C GLN A 102 -12.54 -11.79 8.18
N GLY A 103 -12.16 -10.64 7.61
CA GLY A 103 -12.78 -9.35 7.90
C GLY A 103 -12.37 -8.70 9.22
N GLU A 104 -11.54 -9.33 10.06
CA GLU A 104 -10.89 -8.64 11.20
C GLU A 104 -9.86 -7.64 10.72
N VAL A 105 -9.23 -7.91 9.58
CA VAL A 105 -8.44 -6.95 8.83
C VAL A 105 -9.06 -6.74 7.46
N LEU A 106 -8.87 -5.56 6.89
CA LEU A 106 -9.35 -5.21 5.57
C LEU A 106 -8.22 -4.61 4.75
N ILE A 107 -8.26 -4.82 3.44
CA ILE A 107 -7.53 -3.96 2.49
C ILE A 107 -8.43 -2.74 2.29
N THR A 108 -7.97 -1.57 2.72
CA THR A 108 -8.77 -0.33 2.73
C THR A 108 -8.42 0.62 1.60
N GLU A 109 -7.19 0.53 1.10
CA GLU A 109 -6.71 1.41 0.04
C GLU A 109 -5.69 0.67 -0.83
N VAL A 110 -5.70 0.96 -2.13
CA VAL A 110 -4.75 0.38 -3.09
C VAL A 110 -4.26 1.47 -4.03
N MET A 111 -2.96 1.72 -4.04
CA MET A 111 -2.27 2.53 -5.05
C MET A 111 -1.63 1.58 -6.06
N TYR A 112 -2.36 1.28 -7.14
CA TYR A 112 -1.94 0.33 -8.17
C TYR A 112 -1.49 1.00 -9.47
N ASP A 113 -1.68 2.31 -9.64
CA ASP A 113 -1.33 3.06 -10.85
C ASP A 113 -0.75 4.44 -10.44
N PRO A 114 0.37 4.46 -9.69
CA PRO A 114 1.03 5.70 -9.30
C PRO A 114 1.69 6.37 -10.51
N ILE A 115 1.82 7.70 -10.45
CA ILE A 115 2.62 8.46 -11.41
C ILE A 115 4.11 8.12 -11.20
N GLY A 116 4.78 7.76 -12.29
CA GLY A 116 6.22 7.58 -12.33
C GLY A 116 6.67 6.11 -12.31
N SER A 117 7.50 5.74 -11.33
CA SER A 117 8.20 4.44 -11.38
C SER A 117 7.32 3.29 -10.91
N GLU A 118 7.01 2.39 -11.84
CA GLU A 118 6.24 1.19 -11.56
C GLU A 118 7.10 -0.08 -11.63
N PRO A 119 6.86 -1.09 -10.78
CA PRO A 119 5.85 -1.11 -9.71
C PRO A 119 6.32 -0.42 -8.41
N ALA A 120 7.47 0.26 -8.41
CA ALA A 120 8.17 0.67 -7.18
C ALA A 120 7.32 1.54 -6.23
N ASN A 121 6.49 2.42 -6.77
CA ASN A 121 5.60 3.31 -6.00
C ASN A 121 4.27 2.67 -5.60
N GLU A 122 4.00 1.41 -5.98
CA GLU A 122 2.76 0.72 -5.62
C GLU A 122 2.72 0.33 -4.15
N TRP A 123 1.52 0.32 -3.58
CA TRP A 123 1.30 -0.14 -2.22
C TRP A 123 -0.15 -0.54 -1.95
N ILE A 124 -0.34 -1.32 -0.89
CA ILE A 124 -1.64 -1.68 -0.32
C ILE A 124 -1.72 -1.22 1.12
N GLU A 125 -2.87 -0.70 1.52
CA GLU A 125 -3.17 -0.36 2.90
C GLU A 125 -4.02 -1.45 3.55
N VAL A 126 -3.66 -1.80 4.79
CA VAL A 126 -4.36 -2.75 5.63
C VAL A 126 -4.81 -2.07 6.90
N HIS A 127 -6.11 -2.20 7.21
CA HIS A 127 -6.70 -1.70 8.44
C HIS A 127 -7.08 -2.85 9.38
N ASN A 128 -6.74 -2.72 10.67
CA ASN A 128 -7.17 -3.66 11.71
C ASN A 128 -8.48 -3.21 12.37
N ARG A 129 -9.58 -3.92 12.10
CA ARG A 129 -10.88 -3.68 12.75
C ARG A 129 -11.06 -4.42 14.07
N ALA A 130 -10.16 -5.35 14.41
CA ALA A 130 -10.26 -6.07 15.67
C ALA A 130 -9.97 -5.14 16.85
N SER A 131 -10.53 -5.47 18.02
CA SER A 131 -10.27 -4.77 19.29
C SER A 131 -8.89 -5.06 19.89
N SER A 132 -8.09 -5.91 19.26
CA SER A 132 -6.76 -6.35 19.70
C SER A 132 -5.80 -6.41 18.51
N ALA A 133 -4.51 -6.40 18.80
CA ALA A 133 -3.48 -6.48 17.77
C ALA A 133 -3.62 -7.77 16.94
N ARG A 134 -3.24 -7.69 15.66
CA ARG A 134 -3.21 -8.83 14.74
C ARG A 134 -1.85 -8.92 14.08
N THR A 135 -1.34 -10.12 13.88
CA THR A 135 -0.10 -10.34 13.12
C THR A 135 -0.43 -10.62 11.66
N LEU A 136 0.25 -9.93 10.74
CA LEU A 136 0.23 -10.25 9.32
C LEU A 136 1.38 -11.22 8.96
N THR A 137 2.31 -11.48 9.88
CA THR A 137 3.41 -12.41 9.67
C THR A 137 2.90 -13.79 9.27
N GLY A 138 3.48 -14.33 8.19
CA GLY A 138 3.12 -15.63 7.65
C GLY A 138 1.76 -15.68 6.95
N LEU A 139 1.09 -14.54 6.75
CA LEU A 139 0.05 -14.44 5.72
C LEU A 139 0.70 -14.29 4.34
N THR A 140 -0.09 -14.54 3.30
CA THR A 140 0.36 -14.44 1.91
C THR A 140 -0.36 -13.31 1.21
N ILE A 141 0.38 -12.38 0.63
CA ILE A 141 -0.13 -11.41 -0.36
C ILE A 141 -0.27 -12.17 -1.68
N VAL A 142 -1.44 -12.11 -2.31
CA VAL A 142 -1.68 -12.72 -3.63
C VAL A 142 -2.32 -11.68 -4.55
N ASP A 143 -1.69 -11.41 -5.70
CA ASP A 143 -2.24 -10.48 -6.70
C ASP A 143 -3.23 -11.15 -7.67
N GLY A 144 -3.81 -10.35 -8.55
CA GLY A 144 -4.79 -10.80 -9.55
C GLY A 144 -4.22 -11.72 -10.64
N GLY A 145 -2.90 -11.87 -10.71
CA GLY A 145 -2.21 -12.83 -11.58
C GLY A 145 -1.73 -14.08 -10.84
N ASP A 146 -2.24 -14.32 -9.62
CA ASP A 146 -1.91 -15.44 -8.73
C ASP A 146 -0.43 -15.51 -8.30
N ARG A 147 0.33 -14.40 -8.40
CA ARG A 147 1.67 -14.34 -7.81
C ARG A 147 1.53 -14.14 -6.31
N ALA A 148 2.34 -14.86 -5.55
CA ALA A 148 2.24 -14.95 -4.11
C ALA A 148 3.54 -14.52 -3.41
N GLN A 149 3.41 -13.80 -2.30
CA GLN A 149 4.51 -13.40 -1.43
C GLN A 149 4.12 -13.61 0.02
N ILE A 150 4.89 -14.42 0.76
CA ILE A 150 4.69 -14.59 2.20
C ILE A 150 5.20 -13.34 2.92
N ILE A 151 4.39 -12.82 3.84
CA ILE A 151 4.79 -11.72 4.72
C ILE A 151 5.78 -12.25 5.74
N GLY A 152 6.95 -11.63 5.80
CA GLY A 152 8.02 -11.96 6.73
C GLY A 152 7.64 -11.79 8.22
N THR A 153 8.64 -11.94 9.08
CA THR A 153 8.45 -11.85 10.53
C THR A 153 8.24 -10.42 11.02
N SER A 154 7.67 -10.29 12.22
CA SER A 154 7.53 -9.03 12.96
C SER A 154 6.58 -7.98 12.35
N VAL A 155 5.57 -8.39 11.57
CA VAL A 155 4.54 -7.48 11.07
C VAL A 155 3.27 -7.61 11.92
N THR A 156 3.13 -6.73 12.92
CA THR A 156 1.95 -6.66 13.79
C THR A 156 1.27 -5.30 13.66
N ILE A 157 -0.05 -5.32 13.62
CA ILE A 157 -0.88 -4.12 13.47
C ILE A 157 -1.73 -3.91 14.72
N ALA A 158 -1.66 -2.70 15.28
CA ALA A 158 -2.42 -2.32 16.46
C ALA A 158 -3.94 -2.24 16.15
N PRO A 159 -4.83 -2.34 17.15
CA PRO A 159 -6.26 -2.11 16.96
C PRO A 159 -6.52 -0.75 16.30
N GLY A 160 -7.37 -0.70 15.28
CA GLY A 160 -7.75 0.53 14.58
C GLY A 160 -6.65 1.14 13.70
N ALA A 161 -5.44 0.56 13.66
CA ALA A 161 -4.35 1.10 12.86
C ALA A 161 -4.58 0.88 11.36
N TYR A 162 -4.10 1.82 10.56
CA TYR A 162 -3.95 1.75 9.11
C TYR A 162 -2.46 1.65 8.80
N VAL A 163 -2.05 0.62 8.08
CA VAL A 163 -0.64 0.36 7.77
C VAL A 163 -0.45 0.04 6.30
N ILE A 164 0.74 0.31 5.79
CA ILE A 164 1.11 0.16 4.39
C ILE A 164 2.05 -1.03 4.23
N LEU A 165 1.71 -1.90 3.27
CA LEU A 165 2.62 -2.87 2.67
C LEU A 165 3.00 -2.31 1.30
N ALA A 166 4.26 -1.89 1.13
CA ALA A 166 4.73 -1.19 -0.07
C ALA A 166 5.56 -2.11 -0.96
N ARG A 167 5.56 -1.85 -2.28
CA ARG A 167 6.48 -2.52 -3.19
C ARG A 167 7.92 -2.21 -2.84
N SER A 168 8.25 -0.93 -2.66
CA SER A 168 9.54 -0.44 -2.20
C SER A 168 9.32 0.60 -1.10
N LYS A 169 9.91 0.39 0.08
CA LYS A 169 9.78 1.34 1.20
C LYS A 169 10.42 2.68 0.86
N SER A 170 11.58 2.67 0.22
CA SER A 170 12.28 3.92 -0.15
C SER A 170 11.50 4.71 -1.20
N ALA A 171 10.93 4.03 -2.19
CA ALA A 171 10.10 4.67 -3.22
C ALA A 171 8.83 5.28 -2.62
N ALA A 172 8.12 4.55 -1.76
CA ALA A 172 6.95 5.04 -1.05
C ALA A 172 7.26 6.28 -0.18
N VAL A 173 8.37 6.27 0.57
CA VAL A 173 8.80 7.45 1.36
C VAL A 173 9.12 8.64 0.45
N ASN A 174 9.79 8.43 -0.69
CA ASN A 174 10.06 9.49 -1.66
C ASN A 174 8.77 10.05 -2.27
N ALA A 175 7.75 9.22 -2.45
CA ALA A 175 6.40 9.60 -2.85
C ALA A 175 5.60 10.26 -1.71
N LYS A 176 6.20 10.52 -0.54
CA LYS A 176 5.59 11.14 0.65
C LYS A 176 4.57 10.26 1.38
N VAL A 177 4.58 8.94 1.19
CA VAL A 177 3.85 8.01 2.06
C VAL A 177 4.45 8.11 3.48
N PRO A 178 3.64 8.26 4.54
CA PRO A 178 4.17 8.38 5.90
C PRO A 178 5.03 7.18 6.29
N ALA A 179 6.32 7.42 6.56
CA ALA A 179 7.28 6.36 6.87
C ALA A 179 6.86 5.48 8.07
N ALA A 180 6.15 6.07 9.03
CA ALA A 180 5.62 5.38 10.21
C ALA A 180 4.46 4.41 9.88
N ALA A 181 3.74 4.62 8.78
CA ALA A 181 2.68 3.71 8.34
C ALA A 181 3.24 2.51 7.56
N ILE A 182 4.44 2.60 6.99
CA ILE A 182 5.03 1.52 6.18
C ILE A 182 5.66 0.45 7.06
N VAL A 183 4.96 -0.69 7.17
CA VAL A 183 5.34 -1.81 8.05
C VAL A 183 5.96 -2.99 7.30
N TYR A 184 5.84 -3.04 5.97
CA TYR A 184 6.39 -4.13 5.17
C TYR A 184 6.79 -3.69 3.76
N GLU A 185 7.85 -4.30 3.24
CA GLU A 185 8.28 -4.16 1.85
C GLU A 185 8.16 -5.52 1.15
N TYR A 186 7.24 -5.66 0.20
CA TYR A 186 7.01 -6.93 -0.50
C TYR A 186 7.85 -7.12 -1.76
N GLY A 187 8.57 -6.09 -2.21
CA GLY A 187 9.47 -6.13 -3.38
C GLY A 187 10.97 -6.24 -3.05
N ALA A 188 11.34 -6.39 -1.78
CA ALA A 188 12.75 -6.44 -1.35
C ALA A 188 13.51 -7.57 -2.05
N GLY A 189 14.55 -7.22 -2.82
CA GLY A 189 15.37 -8.17 -3.58
C GLY A 189 14.68 -8.77 -4.81
N VAL A 190 13.53 -8.23 -5.22
CA VAL A 190 12.76 -8.72 -6.37
C VAL A 190 12.89 -7.74 -7.55
N SER A 191 13.16 -8.25 -8.75
CA SER A 191 13.19 -7.43 -9.96
C SER A 191 11.80 -6.85 -10.30
N SER A 192 11.77 -5.78 -11.10
CA SER A 192 10.51 -5.09 -11.43
C SER A 192 9.45 -6.01 -12.04
N GLY A 193 9.82 -6.96 -12.89
CA GLY A 193 8.88 -7.91 -13.51
C GLY A 193 8.51 -9.15 -12.68
N ALA A 194 8.95 -9.25 -11.41
CA ALA A 194 8.75 -10.42 -10.57
C ALA A 194 8.04 -10.11 -9.24
N GLY A 195 7.57 -11.14 -8.54
CA GLY A 195 6.78 -11.01 -7.32
C GLY A 195 5.41 -10.37 -7.57
N ILE A 196 4.80 -9.81 -6.51
CA ILE A 196 3.50 -9.13 -6.58
C ILE A 196 3.55 -7.98 -7.60
N GLN A 197 2.60 -7.94 -8.55
CA GLN A 197 2.34 -6.75 -9.37
C GLN A 197 0.87 -6.40 -9.30
N LEU A 198 0.61 -5.14 -8.97
CA LEU A 198 -0.73 -4.59 -9.03
C LEU A 198 -0.97 -4.14 -10.48
N ALA A 199 -1.93 -4.74 -11.18
CA ALA A 199 -2.13 -4.45 -12.60
C ALA A 199 -2.96 -3.18 -12.83
N ASN A 200 -2.46 -2.28 -13.69
CA ASN A 200 -3.13 -1.03 -14.08
C ASN A 200 -4.19 -1.24 -15.17
N GLY A 201 -4.49 -2.49 -15.53
CA GLY A 201 -5.32 -2.83 -16.68
C GLY A 201 -6.82 -2.98 -16.37
N ALA A 202 -7.55 -3.54 -17.33
CA ALA A 202 -8.98 -3.81 -17.22
C ALA A 202 -9.36 -4.83 -16.13
N SER A 203 -8.41 -5.51 -15.52
CA SER A 203 -8.62 -6.40 -14.38
C SER A 203 -7.43 -6.33 -13.42
N GLY A 204 -7.71 -6.21 -12.13
CA GLY A 204 -6.72 -6.23 -11.07
C GLY A 204 -7.32 -6.75 -9.77
N GLY A 205 -6.47 -7.07 -8.82
CA GLY A 205 -6.92 -7.52 -7.52
C GLY A 205 -5.76 -7.86 -6.62
N VAL A 206 -6.03 -7.84 -5.32
CA VAL A 206 -5.09 -8.23 -4.29
C VAL A 206 -5.84 -8.86 -3.12
N SER A 207 -5.24 -9.87 -2.51
CA SER A 207 -5.78 -10.55 -1.34
C SER A 207 -4.70 -10.86 -0.32
N LEU A 208 -5.11 -10.87 0.96
CA LEU A 208 -4.34 -11.43 2.06
C LEU A 208 -4.93 -12.79 2.42
N ARG A 209 -4.09 -13.82 2.48
CA ARG A 209 -4.51 -15.21 2.72
C ARG A 209 -3.78 -15.85 3.88
N ASP A 210 -4.48 -16.71 4.61
CA ASP A 210 -3.88 -17.67 5.55
C ASP A 210 -4.08 -19.08 4.99
N GLY A 211 -3.05 -19.65 4.36
CA GLY A 211 -3.20 -20.84 3.54
C GLY A 211 -4.20 -20.62 2.40
N THR A 212 -5.31 -21.36 2.40
CA THR A 212 -6.39 -21.24 1.41
C THR A 212 -7.48 -20.24 1.80
N ALA A 213 -7.51 -19.78 3.05
CA ALA A 213 -8.52 -18.86 3.53
C ALA A 213 -8.19 -17.43 3.08
N ILE A 214 -9.16 -16.75 2.44
CA ILE A 214 -9.03 -15.33 2.12
C ILE A 214 -9.47 -14.52 3.34
N ILE A 215 -8.54 -13.76 3.90
CA ILE A 215 -8.76 -12.94 5.08
C ILE A 215 -9.31 -11.57 4.68
N ALA A 216 -8.71 -10.96 3.66
CA ALA A 216 -9.10 -9.67 3.10
C ALA A 216 -8.82 -9.67 1.60
N GLN A 217 -9.62 -8.93 0.84
CA GLN A 217 -9.42 -8.76 -0.60
C GLN A 217 -9.98 -7.43 -1.10
N ALA A 218 -9.33 -6.92 -2.15
CA ALA A 218 -9.77 -5.79 -2.95
C ALA A 218 -9.67 -6.19 -4.42
N ALA A 219 -10.78 -6.09 -5.15
CA ALA A 219 -10.80 -6.22 -6.60
C ALA A 219 -10.81 -4.82 -7.24
N TYR A 220 -10.05 -4.65 -8.32
CA TYR A 220 -9.92 -3.39 -9.06
C TYR A 220 -9.64 -3.66 -10.53
N GLY A 221 -9.14 -2.67 -11.28
CA GLY A 221 -9.25 -2.65 -12.75
C GLY A 221 -10.67 -2.29 -13.15
N GLY A 222 -11.15 -2.65 -14.35
CA GLY A 222 -12.52 -2.49 -14.89
C GLY A 222 -13.31 -1.27 -14.39
N TRP A 223 -13.84 -1.41 -13.18
CA TRP A 223 -14.31 -0.40 -12.23
C TRP A 223 -13.53 0.93 -12.13
N PHE A 224 -12.21 0.87 -12.36
CA PHE A 224 -11.22 1.92 -12.41
C PHE A 224 -10.16 1.43 -13.42
N SER A 225 -10.33 1.77 -14.69
CA SER A 225 -9.43 1.29 -15.74
C SER A 225 -8.05 1.93 -15.67
N GLN A 226 -7.94 3.10 -15.04
CA GLN A 226 -6.72 3.85 -14.72
C GLN A 226 -7.02 4.70 -13.48
N ALA A 227 -6.03 4.84 -12.61
CA ALA A 227 -6.10 5.60 -11.38
C ALA A 227 -5.21 6.86 -11.45
N ASP A 228 -4.16 6.82 -12.28
CA ASP A 228 -3.27 7.94 -12.66
C ASP A 228 -2.88 8.82 -11.46
N GLY A 229 -2.15 8.22 -10.52
CA GLY A 229 -1.73 8.90 -9.28
C GLY A 229 -2.86 9.08 -8.26
N SER A 230 -3.89 8.24 -8.31
CA SER A 230 -4.95 8.22 -7.31
C SER A 230 -5.17 6.80 -6.80
N SER A 231 -5.20 6.61 -5.49
CA SER A 231 -5.58 5.31 -4.93
C SER A 231 -7.08 5.05 -5.07
N ILE A 232 -7.45 3.78 -4.99
CA ILE A 232 -8.84 3.40 -4.71
C ILE A 232 -9.00 3.14 -3.22
N GLN A 233 -10.13 3.52 -2.65
CA GLN A 233 -10.38 3.41 -1.22
C GLN A 233 -11.73 2.74 -0.93
N LEU A 234 -11.79 1.99 0.17
CA LEU A 234 -12.98 1.32 0.66
C LEU A 234 -13.78 2.27 1.55
N LYS A 235 -15.04 2.53 1.18
CA LYS A 235 -15.98 3.36 1.93
C LYS A 235 -16.51 2.66 3.17
N THR A 236 -17.11 1.48 2.97
CA THR A 236 -17.74 0.73 4.06
C THR A 236 -16.76 -0.32 4.57
N LEU A 237 -16.26 -0.13 5.79
CA LEU A 237 -15.24 -0.98 6.40
C LEU A 237 -15.81 -2.35 6.85
N THR A 238 -16.24 -3.18 5.89
CA THR A 238 -16.64 -4.58 6.11
C THR A 238 -16.11 -5.48 4.99
N TYR A 239 -15.91 -6.76 5.28
CA TYR A 239 -15.48 -7.72 4.27
C TYR A 239 -16.51 -7.86 3.12
N PRO A 240 -17.83 -8.00 3.36
CA PRO A 240 -18.79 -8.07 2.26
C PRO A 240 -18.81 -6.81 1.38
N ALA A 241 -18.61 -5.63 1.97
CA ALA A 241 -18.53 -4.39 1.23
C ALA A 241 -17.31 -4.34 0.30
N SER A 242 -16.16 -4.87 0.73
CA SER A 242 -14.94 -4.88 -0.08
C SER A 242 -15.08 -5.69 -1.39
N LEU A 243 -16.10 -6.54 -1.48
CA LEU A 243 -16.44 -7.33 -2.68
C LEU A 243 -17.31 -6.57 -3.68
N GLN A 244 -17.81 -5.40 -3.33
CA GLN A 244 -18.80 -4.66 -4.12
C GLN A 244 -18.21 -3.34 -4.62
N ARG A 245 -18.20 -3.13 -5.94
CA ARG A 245 -17.73 -1.88 -6.55
C ARG A 245 -18.34 -0.61 -5.94
N SER A 246 -19.62 -0.66 -5.58
CA SER A 246 -20.33 0.49 -5.03
C SER A 246 -19.77 0.97 -3.68
N ASN A 247 -18.94 0.17 -3.01
CA ASN A 247 -18.25 0.55 -1.78
C ASN A 247 -16.81 1.01 -2.02
N TRP A 248 -16.35 1.11 -3.26
CA TRP A 248 -15.04 1.64 -3.58
C TRP A 248 -15.18 2.98 -4.32
N CYS A 249 -14.29 3.92 -4.05
CA CYS A 249 -14.17 5.15 -4.80
C CYS A 249 -12.71 5.42 -5.18
N LEU A 250 -12.50 6.30 -6.16
CA LEU A 250 -11.17 6.83 -6.45
C LEU A 250 -10.95 8.04 -5.54
N SER A 251 -9.79 8.13 -4.90
CA SER A 251 -9.46 9.30 -4.10
C SER A 251 -9.30 10.53 -5.00
N SER A 252 -9.79 11.68 -4.54
CA SER A 252 -9.66 12.95 -5.26
C SER A 252 -8.85 13.99 -4.50
N ASN A 253 -8.33 13.64 -3.32
CA ASN A 253 -7.60 14.56 -2.46
C ASN A 253 -6.18 14.06 -2.26
N ALA A 254 -5.21 14.99 -2.40
CA ALA A 254 -3.84 14.71 -2.04
C ALA A 254 -3.71 14.50 -0.52
N TRP A 255 -3.03 13.44 -0.08
CA TRP A 255 -2.84 13.18 1.35
C TRP A 255 -1.92 14.22 2.02
N THR A 256 -1.02 14.82 1.25
CA THR A 256 -0.24 15.99 1.68
C THR A 256 0.07 16.88 0.50
N ALA A 257 0.55 18.11 0.75
CA ALA A 257 0.88 19.04 -0.31
C ALA A 257 1.94 18.46 -1.26
N GLY A 258 1.60 18.37 -2.55
CA GLY A 258 2.46 17.83 -3.59
C GLY A 258 2.64 16.32 -3.56
N SER A 259 1.72 15.58 -2.93
CA SER A 259 1.57 14.14 -3.14
C SER A 259 0.53 13.83 -4.22
N GLU A 260 0.43 12.55 -4.55
CA GLU A 260 -0.70 11.92 -5.25
C GLU A 260 -1.96 11.89 -4.36
N ASN A 261 -3.07 11.39 -4.91
CA ASN A 261 -4.35 11.32 -4.21
C ASN A 261 -4.51 10.02 -3.42
N GLY A 262 -5.00 10.13 -2.18
CA GLY A 262 -5.19 9.00 -1.28
C GLY A 262 -5.20 9.39 0.19
N THR A 263 -5.15 8.40 1.06
CA THR A 263 -5.12 8.53 2.53
C THR A 263 -4.15 7.56 3.21
N PRO A 264 -2.90 7.36 2.71
CA PRO A 264 -2.00 6.34 3.27
C PRO A 264 -1.73 6.55 4.77
N GLY A 265 -2.07 5.53 5.56
CA GLY A 265 -1.97 5.54 7.01
C GLY A 265 -3.14 6.20 7.74
N ALA A 266 -4.25 6.47 7.05
CA ALA A 266 -5.42 7.16 7.58
C ALA A 266 -6.74 6.53 7.11
N ALA A 267 -7.85 6.95 7.70
CA ALA A 267 -9.16 6.50 7.27
C ALA A 267 -9.50 7.05 5.87
N SER A 268 -10.11 6.19 5.05
CA SER A 268 -10.66 6.52 3.73
C SER A 268 -11.51 7.79 3.77
N ASP A 269 -11.31 8.66 2.78
CA ASP A 269 -12.09 9.88 2.55
C ASP A 269 -13.17 9.69 1.46
N CYS A 270 -13.50 8.43 1.12
CA CYS A 270 -14.61 8.14 0.21
C CYS A 270 -15.95 8.70 0.73
N PRO A 271 -16.70 9.46 -0.09
CA PRO A 271 -18.01 10.00 0.26
C PRO A 271 -19.07 8.91 0.34
#